data_AF-Q6A137-F1
#
_entry.id   AF-Q6A137-F1
#
_cell.length_a   1.000
_cell.length_b   1.000
_cell.length_c   1.000
_cell.angle_alpha   90.00
_cell.angle_beta   90.00
_cell.angle_gamma   90.00
#
_symmetry.space_group_name_H-M   'P 1'
#
loop_
_entity.id
_entity.type
_entity.pdbx_description
1 polymer ?
#
loop_
_entity_poly.entity_id
_entity_poly.type
_entity_poly.pdbx_seq_one_letter_code
_entity_poly.pdbx_strand_id
1 'polypeptide(L)'
;SSQAIVATSMSNLALKEYLKSQDLELKHCAIGDKFVSECMQLNKANFGGEQSGHIIFSDYAKTGDGLVCALQVSALVLESE
;
A
#
# COMPACT_ATOMS: atom_id res chain seq x y z
N SER A 1 2.44 -8.06 -10.55
CA SER A 1 2.20 -7.92 -9.10
C SER A 1 1.10 -8.87 -8.68
N SER A 2 1.07 -9.33 -7.42
CA SER A 2 -0.10 -10.00 -6.86
C SER A 2 -1.24 -9.01 -6.59
N GLN A 3 -2.45 -9.49 -6.29
CA GLN A 3 -3.58 -8.66 -5.83
C GLN A 3 -3.46 -8.26 -4.34
N ALA A 4 -2.30 -8.49 -3.73
CA ALA A 4 -2.09 -8.18 -2.32
C ALA A 4 -1.72 -6.71 -2.12
N ILE A 5 -2.31 -6.10 -1.10
CA ILE A 5 -1.94 -4.79 -0.57
C ILE A 5 -1.39 -5.01 0.83
N VAL A 6 -0.29 -4.35 1.18
CA VAL A 6 0.34 -4.50 2.50
C VAL A 6 0.08 -3.28 3.36
N ALA A 7 -0.39 -3.48 4.59
CA ALA A 7 -0.47 -2.44 5.60
C ALA A 7 -0.07 -2.98 6.98
N THR A 8 0.21 -2.10 7.93
CA THR A 8 0.46 -2.52 9.31
C THR A 8 -0.83 -2.89 10.02
N SER A 9 -0.70 -3.61 11.15
CA SER A 9 -1.82 -3.93 12.06
C SER A 9 -2.58 -2.71 12.61
N MET A 10 -2.09 -1.48 12.37
CA MET A 10 -2.78 -0.22 12.70
C MET A 10 -3.83 0.19 11.66
N SER A 11 -3.86 -0.46 10.49
CA SER A 11 -4.80 -0.08 9.43
C SER A 11 -6.26 -0.34 9.83
N ASN A 12 -7.17 0.49 9.33
CA ASN A 12 -8.59 0.45 9.71
C ASN A 12 -9.28 -0.83 9.20
N LEU A 13 -10.15 -1.44 10.01
CA LEU A 13 -10.96 -2.60 9.60
C LEU A 13 -11.77 -2.35 8.31
N ALA A 14 -12.34 -1.15 8.16
CA ALA A 14 -13.11 -0.78 6.98
C ALA A 14 -12.27 -0.84 5.69
N LEU A 15 -10.96 -0.59 5.76
CA LEU A 15 -10.06 -0.75 4.62
C LEU A 15 -9.99 -2.23 4.18
N LYS A 16 -9.88 -3.15 5.14
CA LYS A 16 -9.87 -4.59 4.86
C LYS A 16 -11.18 -5.04 4.20
N GLU A 17 -12.31 -4.58 4.72
CA GLU A 17 -13.63 -4.93 4.20
C GLU A 17 -13.84 -4.38 2.79
N TYR A 18 -13.47 -3.13 2.55
CA TYR A 18 -13.54 -2.50 1.24
C TYR A 18 -12.65 -3.19 0.21
N LEU A 19 -11.38 -3.44 0.53
CA LEU A 19 -10.46 -4.12 -0.39
C LEU A 19 -10.95 -5.53 -0.74
N LYS A 20 -11.48 -6.26 0.25
CA LYS A 20 -12.09 -7.58 0.02
C LYS A 20 -13.28 -7.49 -0.93
N SER A 21 -14.10 -6.43 -0.86
CA SER A 21 -15.21 -6.26 -1.80
C SER A 21 -14.76 -5.92 -3.23
N GLN A 22 -13.49 -5.57 -3.43
CA GLN A 22 -12.85 -5.32 -4.73
C GLN A 22 -11.97 -6.51 -5.18
N ASP A 23 -12.14 -7.70 -4.59
CA ASP A 23 -11.30 -8.87 -4.82
C ASP A 23 -9.80 -8.65 -4.58
N LEU A 24 -9.46 -7.71 -3.68
CA LEU A 24 -8.09 -7.42 -3.25
C LEU A 24 -7.83 -7.99 -1.85
N GLU A 25 -6.60 -8.48 -1.62
CA GLU A 25 -6.22 -9.07 -0.34
C GLU A 25 -5.36 -8.10 0.48
N LEU A 26 -5.85 -7.68 1.65
CA LEU A 26 -5.05 -6.90 2.59
C LEU A 26 -4.21 -7.80 3.50
N LYS A 27 -2.89 -7.77 3.32
CA LYS A 27 -1.90 -8.42 4.18
C LYS A 27 -1.48 -7.46 5.29
N HIS A 28 -1.66 -7.90 6.53
CA HIS A 28 -1.18 -7.16 7.69
C HIS A 28 0.24 -7.58 8.07
N CYS A 29 1.08 -6.61 8.40
CA CYS A 29 2.40 -6.84 9.00
C CYS A 29 2.52 -6.14 10.37
N ALA A 30 3.64 -6.38 11.06
CA ALA A 30 4.01 -5.61 12.25
C ALA A 30 4.23 -4.12 11.89
N ILE A 31 4.18 -3.26 12.91
CA ILE A 31 4.38 -1.80 12.76
C ILE A 31 5.85 -1.51 12.45
N GLY A 32 6.10 -0.73 11.39
CA GLY A 32 7.42 -0.33 10.91
C GLY A 32 7.56 -0.55 9.40
N ASP A 33 8.09 0.46 8.71
CA ASP A 33 8.40 0.47 7.26
C ASP A 33 9.16 -0.78 6.78
N LYS A 34 10.11 -1.26 7.57
CA LYS A 34 10.86 -2.49 7.31
C LYS A 34 9.93 -3.69 7.16
N PHE A 35 8.96 -3.86 8.06
CA PHE A 35 8.04 -4.99 8.02
C PHE A 35 7.05 -4.89 6.86
N VAL A 36 6.67 -3.67 6.48
CA VAL A 36 5.89 -3.43 5.25
C VAL A 36 6.68 -3.91 4.04
N SER A 37 7.92 -3.45 3.88
CA SER A 37 8.77 -3.84 2.75
C SER A 37 9.01 -5.35 2.68
N GLU A 38 9.31 -6.00 3.81
CA GLU A 38 9.50 -7.46 3.87
C GLU A 38 8.21 -8.22 3.50
N CYS A 39 7.06 -7.78 4.02
CA CYS A 39 5.77 -8.38 3.71
C CYS A 39 5.39 -8.19 2.23
N MET A 40 5.71 -7.04 1.64
CA MET A 40 5.50 -6.79 0.20
C MET A 40 6.31 -7.76 -0.65
N GLN A 41 7.58 -7.98 -0.31
CA GLN A 41 8.44 -8.94 -1.02
C GLN A 41 7.91 -10.37 -0.93
N LEU A 42 7.54 -10.82 0.28
CA LEU A 42 7.00 -12.17 0.50
C LEU A 42 5.71 -12.42 -0.29
N ASN A 43 4.85 -11.41 -0.38
CA ASN A 43 3.56 -11.50 -1.07
C ASN A 43 3.62 -11.06 -2.53
N LYS A 44 4.80 -10.70 -3.06
CA LYS A 44 4.99 -10.14 -4.41
C LYS A 44 4.04 -8.97 -4.70
N ALA A 45 3.74 -8.18 -3.67
CA ALA A 45 2.89 -7.00 -3.72
C ALA A 45 3.70 -5.79 -4.20
N ASN A 46 3.09 -4.94 -5.01
CA ASN A 46 3.70 -3.71 -5.52
C ASN A 46 3.24 -2.45 -4.80
N PHE A 47 2.24 -2.56 -3.93
CA PHE A 47 1.69 -1.44 -3.17
C PHE A 47 1.56 -1.79 -1.69
N GLY A 48 2.00 -0.87 -0.84
CA GLY A 48 1.83 -0.99 0.60
C GLY A 48 2.23 0.27 1.35
N GLY A 49 1.96 0.31 2.65
CA GLY A 49 2.34 1.45 3.47
C GLY A 49 1.78 1.46 4.87
N GLU A 50 1.99 2.58 5.54
CA GLU A 50 1.58 2.82 6.91
C GLU A 50 0.68 4.05 7.02
N GLN A 51 -0.15 4.09 8.07
CA GLN A 51 -1.05 5.23 8.34
C GLN A 51 -0.32 6.56 8.54
N SER A 52 0.97 6.53 8.89
CA SER A 52 1.83 7.72 9.00
C SER A 52 2.03 8.46 7.66
N GLY A 53 1.72 7.83 6.53
CA GLY A 53 1.96 8.35 5.19
C GLY A 53 3.23 7.81 4.52
N HIS A 54 3.93 6.84 5.15
CA HIS A 54 4.98 6.10 4.48
C HIS A 54 4.38 5.09 3.49
N ILE A 55 4.26 5.49 2.22
CA ILE A 55 3.64 4.69 1.15
C ILE A 55 4.69 4.27 0.12
N ILE A 56 4.67 2.98 -0.24
CA ILE A 56 5.60 2.34 -1.16
C ILE A 56 4.85 1.96 -2.44
N PHE A 57 5.28 2.52 -3.58
CA PHE A 57 4.93 2.06 -4.91
C PHE A 57 6.15 1.36 -5.52
N SER A 58 6.25 0.03 -5.35
CA SER A 58 7.48 -0.70 -5.68
C SER A 58 7.79 -0.77 -7.18
N ASP A 59 6.82 -0.43 -8.03
CA ASP A 59 7.03 -0.28 -9.46
C ASP A 59 7.92 0.93 -9.80
N TYR A 60 8.00 1.92 -8.90
CA TYR A 60 8.74 3.17 -9.11
C TYR A 60 9.88 3.37 -8.10
N ALA A 61 9.69 2.98 -6.83
CA ALA A 61 10.65 3.22 -5.76
C ALA A 61 10.81 1.98 -4.86
N LYS A 62 12.03 1.69 -4.40
CA LYS A 62 12.32 0.54 -3.53
C LYS A 62 11.99 0.78 -2.04
N THR A 63 11.56 1.99 -1.69
CA THR A 63 11.22 2.42 -0.33
C THR A 63 10.07 3.44 -0.40
N GLY A 64 9.55 3.88 0.74
CA GLY A 64 8.49 4.87 0.77
C GLY A 64 8.95 6.20 0.17
N ASP A 65 8.14 6.73 -0.74
CA ASP A 65 8.45 7.96 -1.48
C ASP A 65 7.21 8.86 -1.51
N GLY A 66 7.29 9.95 -0.75
CA GLY A 66 6.20 10.92 -0.64
C GLY A 66 5.95 11.70 -1.93
N LEU A 67 6.97 11.93 -2.77
CA LEU A 67 6.81 12.64 -4.03
C LEU A 67 6.12 11.74 -5.06
N VAL A 68 6.53 10.47 -5.16
CA VAL A 68 5.82 9.49 -5.99
C VAL A 68 4.38 9.36 -5.52
N CYS A 69 4.14 9.24 -4.21
CA CYS A 69 2.78 9.17 -3.68
C CYS A 69 1.94 10.40 -4.04
N ALA A 70 2.50 11.61 -3.88
CA ALA A 70 1.81 12.85 -4.23
C ALA A 70 1.45 12.91 -5.72
N LEU A 71 2.36 12.49 -6.60
CA LEU A 71 2.12 12.43 -8.03
C LEU A 71 1.05 11.39 -8.40
N GLN A 72 1.09 10.20 -7.81
CA GLN A 72 0.09 9.14 -8.06
C GLN A 72 -1.31 9.58 -7.62
N VAL A 73 -1.44 10.21 -6.44
CA VAL A 73 -2.73 10.75 -5.98
C VAL A 73 -3.20 11.89 -6.88
N SER A 74 -2.31 12.81 -7.28
CA SER A 74 -2.67 13.92 -8.18
C SER A 74 -3.16 13.41 -9.54
N ALA A 75 -2.50 12.39 -10.09
CA ALA A 75 -2.93 11.73 -11.32
C ALA A 75 -4.31 11.08 -11.17
N LEU A 76 -4.54 10.35 -10.08
CA LEU A 76 -5.83 9.73 -9.79
C LEU A 76 -6.97 10.75 -9.71
N VAL A 77 -6.75 11.90 -9.07
CA VAL A 77 -7.74 12.97 -8.98
C VAL A 77 -8.09 13.50 -10.37
N LEU A 78 -7.09 13.76 -11.23
CA LEU A 78 -7.30 14.23 -12.60
C LEU A 78 -7.99 13.21 -13.50
N GLU A 79 -7.78 11.91 -13.29
CA GLU A 79 -8.44 10.84 -14.05
C GLU A 79 -9.88 10.55 -13.59
N SER A 80 -10.22 10.96 -12.36
CA SER A 80 -11.53 10.72 -11.76
C SER A 80 -12.55 11.84 -12.07
N GLU A 81 -12.11 12.89 -12.77
CA GLU A 81 -12.96 13.96 -13.34
C GLU A 81 -13.43 13.63 -14.76
#